data_AF-A0A6L7WZ54-F1
#
_entry.id   AF-A0A6L7WZ54-F1
#
_cell.length_a   1.000
_cell.length_b   1.000
_cell.length_c   1.000
_cell.angle_alpha   90.00
_cell.angle_beta   90.00
_cell.angle_gamma   90.00
#
_symmetry.space_group_name_H-M   'P 1'
#
loop_
_entity.id
_entity.type
_entity.pdbx_description
1 polymer ?
#
loop_
_entity_poly.entity_id
_entity_poly.type
_entity_poly.pdbx_seq_one_letter_code
_entity_poly.pdbx_strand_id
1 'polypeptide(L)'
;MADHMIDGGEMRKMRKLVLGCSCIASFLLLFASTDSEATEISERALLGRTMWSAFECGAFGESSGQQQEAERLYSHGIGAGRQFLQAIRAGSPTEEELRQSTPVGVMLRLGGDSDDFIIGRIFEAALEEALAKVWYDADDMHRTNPRPETLRKLEAEASYGSSNCELMGH
;
A
#
# COMPACT_ATOMS: atom_id res chain seq x y z
N MET A 1 20.63 -57.94 60.02
CA MET A 1 19.80 -57.07 60.89
C MET A 1 20.33 -55.67 60.69
N ALA A 2 19.84 -54.98 59.65
CA ALA A 2 18.64 -54.14 59.68
C ALA A 2 18.98 -52.72 60.17
N ASP A 3 18.69 -51.77 59.28
CA ASP A 3 18.15 -50.42 59.51
C ASP A 3 18.95 -49.21 58.99
N HIS A 4 18.25 -48.48 58.10
CA HIS A 4 18.06 -47.02 58.00
C HIS A 4 19.26 -46.09 58.27
N MET A 5 19.58 -45.07 57.47
CA MET A 5 18.69 -44.04 56.91
C MET A 5 19.43 -43.20 55.85
N ILE A 6 18.64 -42.54 55.02
CA ILE A 6 18.97 -41.74 53.83
C ILE A 6 19.43 -40.32 54.25
N ASP A 7 20.49 -39.80 53.63
CA ASP A 7 20.72 -38.35 53.55
C ASP A 7 21.43 -37.93 52.24
N GLY A 8 20.94 -36.82 51.68
CA GLY A 8 21.73 -35.83 50.94
C GLY A 8 22.18 -36.13 49.51
N GLY A 9 21.66 -35.35 48.57
CA GLY A 9 22.52 -34.82 47.50
C GLY A 9 22.02 -34.97 46.06
N GLU A 10 21.53 -33.85 45.53
CA GLU A 10 21.62 -33.39 44.15
C GLU A 10 21.61 -34.42 43.01
N MET A 11 20.49 -34.41 42.29
CA MET A 11 20.35 -35.09 41.01
C MET A 11 21.09 -34.38 39.88
N ARG A 12 22.06 -35.12 39.33
CA ARG A 12 22.29 -35.37 37.90
C ARG A 12 23.04 -34.29 37.10
N LYS A 13 24.36 -34.35 37.22
CA LYS A 13 25.25 -34.16 36.07
C LYS A 13 25.03 -35.25 35.00
N MET A 14 24.88 -34.76 33.78
CA MET A 14 25.29 -35.34 32.49
C MET A 14 25.00 -36.82 32.19
N ARG A 15 24.11 -36.97 31.21
CA ARG A 15 23.77 -38.15 30.45
C ARG A 15 25.02 -38.92 30.00
N LYS A 16 25.02 -40.22 30.31
CA LYS A 16 25.91 -41.21 29.68
C LYS A 16 25.62 -41.28 28.18
N LEU A 17 26.70 -41.17 27.43
CA LEU A 17 26.84 -41.42 26.00
C LEU A 17 26.33 -42.83 25.67
N VAL A 18 25.30 -42.94 24.83
CA VAL A 18 25.07 -44.16 24.04
C VAL A 18 25.61 -43.84 22.65
N LEU A 19 26.84 -44.30 22.41
CA LEU A 19 27.47 -44.34 21.11
C LEU A 19 27.33 -45.78 20.62
N GLY A 20 26.51 -46.00 19.60
CA GLY A 20 26.35 -47.33 19.05
C GLY A 20 25.35 -47.42 17.90
N CYS A 21 25.91 -47.30 16.69
CA CYS A 21 25.44 -47.86 15.43
C CYS A 21 24.63 -46.97 14.46
N SER A 22 25.08 -47.00 13.21
CA SER A 22 24.47 -46.47 11.96
C SER A 22 24.80 -45.01 11.57
N CYS A 23 26.00 -44.81 10.98
CA CYS A 23 26.50 -43.51 10.52
C CYS A 23 25.98 -43.05 9.14
N ILE A 24 24.70 -43.25 8.81
CA ILE A 24 24.10 -42.63 7.62
C ILE A 24 22.64 -42.23 7.91
N ALA A 25 22.42 -41.23 8.76
CA ALA A 25 21.17 -40.47 8.77
C ALA A 25 21.33 -39.24 9.65
N SER A 26 20.69 -38.15 9.24
CA SER A 26 20.35 -36.97 10.05
C SER A 26 21.36 -35.82 10.05
N PHE A 27 21.56 -35.22 8.88
CA PHE A 27 21.67 -33.75 8.79
C PHE A 27 20.24 -33.18 8.74
N LEU A 28 19.48 -33.34 9.83
CA LEU A 28 18.20 -32.64 10.02
C LEU A 28 18.55 -31.20 10.39
N LEU A 29 18.76 -30.38 9.36
CA LEU A 29 18.74 -28.93 9.46
C LEU A 29 17.38 -28.54 10.04
N LEU A 30 17.37 -28.17 11.32
CA LEU A 30 16.33 -27.31 11.87
C LEU A 30 16.41 -25.97 11.12
N PHE A 31 15.78 -25.90 9.95
CA PHE A 31 15.24 -24.65 9.46
C PHE A 31 14.09 -24.31 10.41
N ALA A 32 14.41 -23.55 11.46
CA ALA A 32 13.39 -22.78 12.13
C ALA A 32 12.82 -21.85 11.07
N SER A 33 11.64 -22.19 10.54
CA SER A 33 10.83 -21.27 9.76
C SER A 33 10.54 -20.09 10.66
N THR A 34 11.34 -19.05 10.59
CA THR A 34 10.89 -17.73 10.99
C THR A 34 9.81 -17.40 9.98
N ASP A 35 8.55 -17.62 10.35
CA ASP A 35 7.42 -16.98 9.68
C ASP A 35 7.68 -15.48 9.84
N SER A 36 8.35 -14.91 8.85
CA SER A 36 8.25 -13.49 8.59
C SER A 36 6.79 -13.32 8.24
N GLU A 37 5.97 -12.88 9.20
CA GLU A 37 4.68 -12.28 8.89
C GLU A 37 4.99 -11.07 8.00
N ALA A 38 5.12 -11.32 6.70
CA ALA A 38 4.90 -10.29 5.72
C ALA A 38 3.47 -9.86 5.96
N THR A 39 3.28 -8.69 6.56
CA THR A 39 1.97 -8.08 6.75
C THR A 39 1.35 -7.96 5.37
N GLU A 40 0.49 -8.91 5.01
CA GLU A 40 -0.22 -8.90 3.75
C GLU A 40 -1.15 -7.69 3.78
N ILE A 41 -0.84 -6.69 2.97
CA ILE A 41 -1.69 -5.51 2.84
C ILE A 41 -2.99 -5.97 2.21
N SER A 42 -4.10 -5.80 2.93
CA SER A 42 -5.43 -6.06 2.39
C SER A 42 -5.64 -5.32 1.06
N GLU A 43 -6.18 -6.02 0.06
CA GLU A 43 -6.59 -5.43 -1.22
C GLU A 43 -7.52 -4.21 -1.02
N ARG A 44 -8.27 -4.18 0.11
CA ARG A 44 -9.12 -3.04 0.47
C ARG A 44 -8.32 -1.78 0.80
N ALA A 45 -7.12 -1.90 1.35
CA ALA A 45 -6.24 -0.77 1.62
C ALA A 45 -5.66 -0.16 0.33
N LEU A 46 -5.55 -0.96 -0.73
CA LEU A 46 -5.09 -0.49 -2.04
C LEU A 46 -6.14 0.33 -2.76
N LEU A 47 -7.44 0.15 -2.48
CA LEU A 47 -8.51 0.91 -3.13
C LEU A 47 -8.37 2.43 -2.96
N GLY A 48 -7.86 2.90 -1.81
CA GLY A 48 -7.60 4.33 -1.59
C GLY A 48 -6.52 4.86 -2.53
N ARG A 49 -5.45 4.08 -2.77
CA ARG A 49 -4.41 4.38 -3.75
C ARG A 49 -4.95 4.31 -5.18
N THR A 50 -5.70 3.26 -5.50
CA THR A 50 -6.33 3.10 -6.82
C THR A 50 -7.21 4.30 -7.17
N MET A 51 -8.05 4.75 -6.25
CA MET A 51 -8.87 5.95 -6.41
C MET A 51 -8.01 7.18 -6.71
N TRP A 52 -7.00 7.45 -5.87
CA TRP A 52 -6.11 8.62 -6.02
C TRP A 52 -5.40 8.61 -7.37
N SER A 53 -4.71 7.52 -7.68
CA SER A 53 -3.96 7.38 -8.94
C SER A 53 -4.87 7.45 -10.16
N ALA A 54 -6.12 6.97 -10.07
CA ALA A 54 -7.05 7.04 -11.19
C ALA A 54 -7.47 8.48 -11.48
N PHE A 55 -7.64 9.31 -10.45
CA PHE A 55 -7.91 10.72 -10.62
C PHE A 55 -6.70 11.48 -11.18
N GLU A 56 -5.48 11.19 -10.72
CA GLU A 56 -4.27 11.78 -11.30
C GLU A 56 -4.10 11.39 -12.76
N CYS A 57 -4.25 10.10 -13.07
CA CYS A 57 -4.16 9.59 -14.43
C CYS A 57 -5.24 10.17 -15.34
N GLY A 58 -6.46 10.36 -14.84
CA GLY A 58 -7.51 11.04 -15.57
C GLY A 58 -7.12 12.48 -15.90
N ALA A 59 -6.54 13.22 -14.96
CA ALA A 59 -6.08 14.59 -15.17
C ALA A 59 -4.93 14.68 -16.20
N PHE A 60 -3.98 13.73 -16.16
CA PHE A 60 -2.94 13.63 -17.18
C PHE A 60 -3.50 13.24 -18.55
N GLY A 61 -4.45 12.31 -18.60
CA GLY A 61 -5.16 11.89 -19.81
C GLY A 61 -5.90 13.06 -20.46
N GLU A 62 -6.66 13.81 -19.68
CA GLU A 62 -7.38 15.00 -20.14
C GLU A 62 -6.41 16.07 -20.67
N SER A 63 -5.34 16.36 -19.91
CA SER A 63 -4.33 17.35 -20.30
C SER A 63 -3.49 16.93 -21.54
N SER A 64 -3.44 15.63 -21.86
CA SER A 64 -2.79 15.09 -23.06
C SER A 64 -3.74 14.94 -24.26
N GLY A 65 -5.03 15.22 -24.09
CA GLY A 65 -6.05 15.13 -25.14
C GLY A 65 -6.71 13.75 -25.27
N GLN A 66 -6.55 12.87 -24.28
CA GLN A 66 -7.15 11.53 -24.22
C GLN A 66 -8.48 11.55 -23.45
N GLN A 67 -9.44 12.37 -23.88
CA GLN A 67 -10.68 12.64 -23.11
C GLN A 67 -11.46 11.39 -22.73
N GLN A 68 -11.66 10.46 -23.67
CA GLN A 68 -12.42 9.23 -23.42
C GLN A 68 -11.76 8.36 -22.34
N GLU A 69 -10.43 8.32 -22.35
CA GLU A 69 -9.66 7.54 -21.38
C GLU A 69 -9.66 8.23 -20.00
N ALA A 70 -9.61 9.56 -19.97
CA ALA A 70 -9.79 10.33 -18.74
C ALA A 70 -11.14 10.04 -18.08
N GLU A 71 -12.24 10.02 -18.84
CA GLU A 71 -13.57 9.68 -18.33
C GLU A 71 -13.64 8.26 -17.76
N ARG A 72 -12.99 7.29 -18.43
CA ARG A 72 -12.88 5.90 -17.95
C ARG A 72 -12.14 5.86 -16.60
N LEU A 73 -11.01 6.56 -16.50
CA LEU A 73 -10.18 6.62 -15.30
C LEU A 73 -10.89 7.32 -14.14
N TYR A 74 -11.57 8.43 -14.39
CA TYR A 74 -12.40 9.10 -13.37
C TYR A 74 -13.51 8.17 -12.85
N SER A 75 -14.20 7.47 -13.76
CA SER A 75 -15.23 6.50 -13.39
C SER A 75 -14.66 5.34 -12.56
N HIS A 76 -13.48 4.84 -12.94
CA HIS A 76 -12.75 3.81 -12.19
C HIS A 76 -12.39 4.30 -10.78
N GLY A 77 -11.87 5.52 -10.66
CA GLY A 77 -11.52 6.13 -9.38
C GLY A 77 -12.73 6.32 -8.45
N ILE A 78 -13.87 6.77 -8.98
CA ILE A 78 -15.13 6.86 -8.22
C ILE A 78 -15.57 5.48 -7.73
N GLY A 79 -15.48 4.45 -8.59
CA GLY A 79 -15.80 3.07 -8.23
C GLY A 79 -14.92 2.54 -7.09
N ALA A 80 -13.60 2.72 -7.20
CA ALA A 80 -12.64 2.36 -6.16
C ALA A 80 -12.90 3.11 -4.86
N GLY A 81 -13.20 4.41 -4.93
CA GLY A 81 -13.52 5.25 -3.78
C GLY A 81 -14.74 4.77 -3.01
N ARG A 82 -15.81 4.40 -3.69
CA ARG A 82 -17.02 3.85 -3.05
C ARG A 82 -16.74 2.54 -2.31
N GLN A 83 -15.98 1.63 -2.94
CA GLN A 83 -15.58 0.37 -2.31
C GLN A 83 -14.66 0.60 -1.10
N PHE A 84 -13.74 1.56 -1.21
CA PHE A 84 -12.82 1.93 -0.13
C PHE A 84 -13.56 2.48 1.09
N LEU A 85 -14.50 3.40 0.90
CA LEU A 85 -15.29 3.97 2.01
C LEU A 85 -16.23 2.94 2.63
N GLN A 86 -16.82 2.06 1.82
CA GLN A 86 -17.59 0.92 2.32
C GLN A 86 -16.73 0.01 3.21
N ALA A 87 -15.51 -0.29 2.76
CA ALA A 87 -14.56 -1.10 3.49
C ALA A 87 -14.21 -0.46 4.85
N ILE A 88 -13.81 0.82 4.86
CA ILE A 88 -13.48 1.55 6.09
C ILE A 88 -14.63 1.49 7.10
N ARG A 89 -15.88 1.69 6.66
CA ARG A 89 -17.06 1.59 7.55
C ARG A 89 -17.30 0.18 8.08
N ALA A 90 -16.88 -0.84 7.35
CA ALA A 90 -16.89 -2.22 7.80
C ALA A 90 -15.73 -2.56 8.77
N GLY A 91 -14.86 -1.58 9.08
CA GLY A 91 -13.73 -1.76 10.00
C GLY A 91 -12.51 -2.42 9.36
N SER A 92 -12.40 -2.44 8.03
CA SER A 92 -11.26 -2.97 7.30
C SER A 92 -10.98 -2.12 6.06
N PRO A 93 -9.74 -1.67 5.80
CA PRO A 93 -8.48 -2.09 6.42
C PRO A 93 -8.24 -1.50 7.82
N THR A 94 -7.26 -2.08 8.53
CA THR A 94 -6.75 -1.55 9.80
C THR A 94 -6.06 -0.20 9.59
N GLU A 95 -5.88 0.57 10.68
CA GLU A 95 -5.19 1.86 10.62
C GLU A 95 -3.75 1.73 10.10
N GLU A 96 -3.04 0.66 10.45
CA GLU A 96 -1.67 0.45 9.97
C GLU A 96 -1.63 0.19 8.46
N GLU A 97 -2.52 -0.67 7.95
CA GLU A 97 -2.65 -0.91 6.52
C GLU A 97 -3.01 0.37 5.74
N LEU A 98 -3.89 1.21 6.30
CA LEU A 98 -4.20 2.52 5.75
C LEU A 98 -2.95 3.40 5.67
N ARG A 99 -2.18 3.52 6.76
CA ARG A 99 -0.95 4.33 6.80
C ARG A 99 0.09 3.88 5.79
N GLN A 100 0.22 2.57 5.58
CA GLN A 100 1.20 2.00 4.65
C GLN A 100 0.78 2.14 3.19
N SER A 101 -0.52 2.05 2.91
CA SER A 101 -1.01 1.80 1.55
C SER A 101 -1.74 2.99 0.93
N THR A 102 -2.40 3.80 1.76
CA THR A 102 -3.27 4.89 1.32
C THR A 102 -2.49 6.21 1.26
N PRO A 103 -2.55 6.95 0.14
CA PRO A 103 -1.93 8.27 0.05
C PRO A 103 -2.39 9.22 1.15
N VAL A 104 -1.47 10.02 1.70
CA VAL A 104 -1.79 10.98 2.77
C VAL A 104 -2.91 11.95 2.35
N GLY A 105 -2.96 12.32 1.07
CA GLY A 105 -4.01 13.16 0.51
C GLY A 105 -5.42 12.59 0.67
N VAL A 106 -5.56 11.26 0.60
CA VAL A 106 -6.81 10.54 0.86
C VAL A 106 -7.12 10.52 2.35
N MET A 107 -6.14 10.13 3.18
CA MET A 107 -6.30 10.00 4.64
C MET A 107 -6.79 11.29 5.30
N LEU A 108 -6.28 12.44 4.86
CA LEU A 108 -6.67 13.76 5.36
C LEU A 108 -8.10 14.19 4.96
N ARG A 109 -8.78 13.42 4.11
CA ARG A 109 -10.07 13.79 3.50
C ARG A 109 -11.19 12.78 3.76
N LEU A 110 -10.98 11.78 4.60
CA LEU A 110 -11.98 10.76 4.93
C LEU A 110 -13.20 11.27 5.72
N GLY A 111 -13.15 12.50 6.24
CA GLY A 111 -14.29 13.11 6.94
C GLY A 111 -15.31 13.74 5.99
N GLY A 112 -16.60 13.52 6.25
CA GLY A 112 -17.71 14.14 5.52
C GLY A 112 -19.04 13.43 5.75
N ASP A 113 -20.12 14.07 5.32
CA ASP A 113 -21.50 13.59 5.57
C ASP A 113 -22.02 12.59 4.52
N SER A 114 -21.33 12.43 3.38
CA SER A 114 -21.68 11.45 2.34
C SER A 114 -20.45 10.96 1.58
N ASP A 115 -20.56 9.77 0.98
CA ASP A 115 -19.50 9.17 0.17
C ASP A 115 -19.12 10.03 -1.03
N ASP A 116 -20.11 10.54 -1.76
CA ASP A 116 -19.85 11.37 -2.94
C ASP A 116 -19.16 12.68 -2.55
N PHE A 117 -19.47 13.25 -1.39
CA PHE A 117 -18.76 14.44 -0.88
C PHE A 117 -17.31 14.12 -0.51
N ILE A 118 -17.06 13.01 0.19
CA ILE A 118 -15.69 12.57 0.55
C ILE A 118 -14.87 12.32 -0.72
N ILE A 119 -15.42 11.55 -1.66
CA ILE A 119 -14.77 11.24 -2.93
C ILE A 119 -14.53 12.51 -3.74
N GLY A 120 -15.49 13.44 -3.79
CA GLY A 120 -15.33 14.71 -4.48
C GLY A 120 -14.19 15.57 -3.93
N ARG A 121 -14.01 15.61 -2.59
CA ARG A 121 -12.87 16.29 -1.96
C ARG A 121 -11.53 15.65 -2.30
N ILE A 122 -11.50 14.33 -2.40
CA ILE A 122 -10.30 13.57 -2.77
C ILE A 122 -9.97 13.79 -4.24
N PHE A 123 -10.99 13.77 -5.11
CA PHE A 123 -10.89 14.07 -6.53
C PHE A 123 -10.25 15.44 -6.75
N GLU A 124 -10.80 16.50 -6.17
CA GLU A 124 -10.26 17.86 -6.28
C GLU A 124 -8.78 17.93 -5.87
N ALA A 125 -8.40 17.25 -4.79
CA ALA A 125 -7.02 17.25 -4.33
C ALA A 125 -6.05 16.49 -5.23
N ALA A 126 -6.48 15.34 -5.76
CA ALA A 126 -5.68 14.58 -6.72
C ALA A 126 -5.52 15.36 -8.03
N LEU A 127 -6.58 16.04 -8.49
CA LEU A 127 -6.52 16.93 -9.65
C LEU A 127 -5.56 18.08 -9.42
N GLU A 128 -5.64 18.74 -8.26
CA GLU A 128 -4.74 19.85 -7.93
C GLU A 128 -3.27 19.40 -7.96
N GLU A 129 -2.96 18.23 -7.39
CA GLU A 129 -1.61 17.67 -7.37
C GLU A 129 -1.12 17.31 -8.77
N ALA A 130 -1.94 16.60 -9.55
CA ALA A 130 -1.62 16.23 -10.93
C ALA A 130 -1.45 17.47 -11.83
N LEU A 131 -2.37 18.42 -11.77
CA LEU A 131 -2.31 19.64 -12.56
C LEU A 131 -1.15 20.52 -12.13
N ALA A 132 -0.79 20.58 -10.85
CA ALA A 132 0.40 21.29 -10.41
C ALA A 132 1.65 20.73 -11.09
N LYS A 133 1.77 19.40 -11.18
CA LYS A 133 2.88 18.74 -11.88
C LYS A 133 2.91 19.06 -13.37
N VAL A 134 1.76 19.25 -14.03
CA VAL A 134 1.67 19.61 -15.45
C VAL A 134 1.92 21.10 -15.70
N TRP A 135 1.45 21.96 -14.81
CA TRP A 135 1.42 23.41 -15.01
C TRP A 135 2.66 24.12 -14.49
N TYR A 136 3.36 23.58 -13.50
CA TYR A 136 4.46 24.26 -12.84
C TYR A 136 5.69 23.37 -12.76
N ASP A 137 6.87 24.00 -12.82
CA ASP A 137 8.12 23.31 -12.57
C ASP A 137 8.25 22.89 -11.10
N ALA A 138 8.96 21.78 -10.86
CA ALA A 138 9.10 21.22 -9.53
C ALA A 138 9.84 22.16 -8.55
N ASP A 139 10.62 23.12 -9.07
CA ASP A 139 11.30 24.16 -8.32
C ASP A 139 10.42 25.41 -8.07
N ASP A 140 9.31 25.59 -8.79
CA ASP A 140 8.34 26.67 -8.54
C ASP A 140 7.32 26.28 -7.45
N MET A 141 7.80 26.23 -6.21
CA MET A 141 6.96 25.94 -5.04
C MET A 141 5.77 26.89 -4.88
N HIS A 142 5.86 28.11 -5.41
CA HIS A 142 4.81 29.12 -5.28
C HIS A 142 3.79 29.08 -6.42
N ARG A 143 3.98 28.23 -7.43
CA ARG A 143 3.08 28.07 -8.58
C ARG A 143 2.78 29.42 -9.27
N THR A 144 3.82 30.24 -9.42
CA THR A 144 3.72 31.61 -9.93
C THR A 144 4.05 31.72 -11.41
N ASN A 145 4.78 30.75 -11.96
CA ASN A 145 5.27 30.73 -13.32
C ASN A 145 4.71 29.51 -14.06
N PRO A 146 3.48 29.59 -14.61
CA PRO A 146 2.91 28.49 -15.36
C PRO A 146 3.72 28.21 -16.63
N ARG A 147 3.89 26.92 -16.94
CA ARG A 147 4.54 26.47 -18.16
C ARG A 147 3.78 26.92 -19.41
N PRO A 148 4.51 27.20 -20.51
CA PRO A 148 3.93 27.34 -21.83
C PRO A 148 3.05 26.14 -22.20
N GLU A 149 2.00 26.38 -22.97
CA GLU A 149 1.04 25.34 -23.41
C GLU A 149 1.70 24.12 -24.06
N THR A 150 2.70 24.35 -24.91
CA THR A 150 3.44 23.28 -25.59
C THR A 150 4.17 22.36 -24.61
N LEU A 151 4.69 22.91 -23.51
CA LEU A 151 5.35 22.13 -22.46
C LEU A 151 4.34 21.44 -21.54
N ARG A 152 3.18 22.05 -21.28
CA ARG A 152 2.11 21.43 -20.48
C ARG A 152 1.63 20.12 -21.10
N LYS A 153 1.38 20.11 -22.41
CA LYS A 153 0.96 18.87 -23.10
C LYS A 153 2.04 17.79 -23.03
N LEU A 154 3.30 18.15 -23.29
CA LEU A 154 4.42 17.22 -23.21
C LEU A 154 4.59 16.62 -21.81
N GLU A 155 4.46 17.44 -20.76
CA GLU A 155 4.53 16.97 -19.38
C GLU A 155 3.36 16.07 -19.01
N ALA A 156 2.15 16.37 -19.49
CA ALA A 156 0.98 15.53 -19.29
C ALA A 156 1.18 14.14 -19.91
N GLU A 157 1.69 14.06 -21.15
CA GLU A 157 2.01 12.80 -21.82
C GLU A 157 3.11 12.02 -21.05
N ALA A 158 4.16 12.70 -20.60
CA ALA A 158 5.23 12.09 -19.82
C ALA A 158 4.73 11.57 -18.46
N SER A 159 3.89 12.33 -17.77
CA SER A 159 3.28 11.95 -16.50
C SER A 159 2.30 10.79 -16.65
N TYR A 160 1.52 10.78 -17.74
CA TYR A 160 0.61 9.68 -18.07
C TYR A 160 1.38 8.36 -18.27
N GLY A 161 2.44 8.39 -19.08
CA GLY A 161 3.27 7.21 -19.35
C GLY A 161 4.05 6.73 -18.12
N SER A 162 4.71 7.64 -17.40
CA SER A 162 5.52 7.27 -16.22
C SER A 162 4.69 6.78 -15.03
N SER A 163 3.41 7.16 -14.95
CA SER A 163 2.49 6.67 -13.92
C SER A 163 1.78 5.37 -14.32
N ASN A 164 2.14 4.77 -15.47
CA ASN A 164 1.52 3.55 -16.02
C ASN A 164 -0.01 3.66 -16.13
N CYS A 165 -0.52 4.83 -16.51
CA CYS A 165 -1.96 5.09 -16.52
C CYS A 165 -2.73 4.16 -17.46
N GLU A 166 -2.09 3.66 -18.51
CA GLU A 166 -2.67 2.66 -19.43
C GLU A 166 -2.99 1.33 -18.74
N LEU A 167 -2.35 0.98 -17.61
CA LEU A 167 -2.58 -0.29 -16.91
C LEU A 167 -3.70 -0.22 -15.86
N MET A 168 -4.31 0.95 -15.69
CA MET A 168 -5.25 1.19 -14.60
C MET A 168 -6.66 0.69 -14.94
N GLY A 169 -7.16 -0.29 -14.18
CA GLY A 169 -8.59 -0.63 -14.13
C GLY A 169 -9.17 -1.32 -15.37
N HIS A 170 -8.44 -2.29 -15.93
CA HIS A 170 -8.93 -3.24 -16.94
C HIS A 170 -9.47 -4.52 -16.33
#